data_AF-A0A926M4D9-F1
#
_entry.id   AF-A0A926M4D9-F1
#
_cell.length_a   1.000
_cell.length_b   1.000
_cell.length_c   1.000
_cell.angle_alpha   90.00
_cell.angle_beta   90.00
_cell.angle_gamma   90.00
#
_symmetry.space_group_name_H-M   'P 1'
#
loop_
_entity.id
_entity.type
_entity.pdbx_description
1 polymer ?
#
loop_
_entity_poly.entity_id
_entity_poly.type
_entity_poly.pdbx_seq_one_letter_code
_entity_poly.pdbx_strand_id
1 'polypeptide(L)'
;MQKSVDLGNTVFSNEKKLVLIAGPCVLESYEHAKMMTESLLEITSRLKIDFVYKTSFDKANRTSINSERGLGIDQSIEIFNKLRSEYGVHILTDIHNIDDCDKIKDHVDILQIPAFLCRQTDILIAAAKTNKVINIKKGQFLAPMDMVNVAKKVSDSGNNKILLTERGVSFGYNTLVSDMKSLHVMKEEIGFPVVFDATHSVQSPGGKGDRSGGDRKFVPTLAKAAVAVGVSSVFMETHDNPDAAPSDGPNMVKLEDLEKLVSKLIQIDNLVKEN
;
A
#
# COMPACT_ATOMS: atom_id res chain seq x y z
N MET A 1 -5.88 -2.50 -23.52
CA MET A 1 -6.95 -2.82 -22.55
C MET A 1 -6.35 -2.72 -21.17
N GLN A 2 -6.92 -1.87 -20.32
CA GLN A 2 -6.51 -1.82 -18.92
C GLN A 2 -6.80 -3.17 -18.27
N LYS A 3 -5.83 -3.70 -17.54
CA LYS A 3 -5.98 -4.96 -16.81
C LYS A 3 -6.77 -4.69 -15.53
N SER A 4 -7.74 -5.53 -15.24
CA SER A 4 -8.28 -5.68 -13.88
C SER A 4 -7.52 -6.80 -13.16
N VAL A 5 -7.51 -6.72 -11.82
CA VAL A 5 -7.04 -7.80 -10.96
C VAL A 5 -8.14 -8.13 -9.98
N ASP A 6 -8.56 -9.39 -9.96
CA ASP A 6 -9.60 -9.88 -9.06
C ASP A 6 -8.96 -10.48 -7.81
N LEU A 7 -9.55 -10.17 -6.65
CA LEU A 7 -9.22 -10.76 -5.36
C LEU A 7 -10.52 -11.04 -4.59
N GLY A 8 -11.01 -12.27 -4.67
CA GLY A 8 -12.33 -12.62 -4.12
C GLY A 8 -13.41 -11.78 -4.80
N ASN A 9 -14.13 -10.98 -4.00
CA ASN A 9 -15.15 -10.05 -4.49
C ASN A 9 -14.61 -8.64 -4.81
N THR A 10 -13.36 -8.35 -4.46
CA THR A 10 -12.71 -7.06 -4.71
C THR A 10 -12.07 -7.05 -6.08
N VAL A 11 -12.35 -6.01 -6.87
CA VAL A 11 -11.79 -5.83 -8.22
C VAL A 11 -10.94 -4.57 -8.27
N PHE A 12 -9.63 -4.73 -8.44
CA PHE A 12 -8.72 -3.62 -8.70
C PHE A 12 -8.78 -3.26 -10.18
N SER A 13 -9.34 -2.10 -10.50
CA SER A 13 -9.36 -1.56 -11.86
C SER A 13 -9.41 -0.03 -11.80
N ASN A 14 -8.74 0.63 -12.75
CA ASN A 14 -8.77 2.09 -12.84
C ASN A 14 -10.13 2.64 -13.32
N GLU A 15 -11.03 1.78 -13.77
CA GLU A 15 -12.39 2.13 -14.23
C GLU A 15 -13.49 1.69 -13.25
N LYS A 16 -13.16 0.88 -12.24
CA LYS A 16 -14.12 0.41 -11.23
C LYS A 16 -14.05 1.26 -9.96
N LYS A 17 -15.01 1.03 -9.07
CA LYS A 17 -15.09 1.69 -7.76
C LYS A 17 -13.76 1.63 -7.03
N LEU A 18 -13.40 2.73 -6.38
CA LEU A 18 -12.18 2.83 -5.59
C LEU A 18 -12.09 1.71 -4.54
N VAL A 19 -10.91 1.10 -4.43
CA VAL A 19 -10.58 0.17 -3.33
C VAL A 19 -9.73 0.92 -2.30
N LEU A 20 -10.03 0.72 -1.01
CA LEU A 20 -9.20 1.21 0.10
C LEU A 20 -8.21 0.13 0.55
N ILE A 21 -6.93 0.47 0.56
CA ILE A 21 -5.89 -0.34 1.22
C ILE A 21 -5.46 0.43 2.47
N ALA A 22 -5.78 -0.07 3.66
CA ALA A 22 -5.48 0.66 4.90
C ALA A 22 -5.18 -0.22 6.10
N GLY A 23 -4.45 0.33 7.06
CA GLY A 23 -4.07 -0.32 8.32
C GLY A 23 -2.81 0.32 8.90
N PRO A 24 -2.28 -0.20 10.02
CA PRO A 24 -1.09 0.36 10.64
C PRO A 24 0.18 0.16 9.80
N CYS A 25 1.21 0.96 10.07
CA CYS A 25 2.48 0.87 9.34
C CYS A 25 3.21 -0.45 9.58
N VAL A 26 3.13 -0.98 10.80
CA VAL A 26 3.75 -2.23 11.24
C VAL A 26 2.80 -2.93 12.20
N LEU A 27 2.91 -4.24 12.29
CA LEU A 27 2.16 -5.05 13.25
C LEU A 27 2.77 -4.90 14.65
N GLU A 28 1.94 -4.53 15.62
CA GLU A 28 2.36 -4.21 17.00
C GLU A 28 2.00 -5.30 18.00
N SER A 29 0.73 -5.73 18.00
CA SER A 29 0.20 -6.83 18.81
C SER A 29 -1.06 -7.40 18.18
N TYR A 30 -1.53 -8.54 18.67
CA TYR A 30 -2.81 -9.10 18.23
C TYR A 30 -3.98 -8.17 18.59
N GLU A 31 -3.98 -7.64 19.80
CA GLU A 31 -5.04 -6.78 20.34
C GLU A 31 -5.15 -5.48 19.56
N HIS A 32 -4.01 -4.87 19.21
CA HIS A 32 -4.00 -3.66 18.37
C HIS A 32 -4.46 -3.97 16.95
N ALA A 33 -3.96 -5.05 16.35
CA ALA A 33 -4.36 -5.46 15.00
C ALA A 33 -5.86 -5.76 14.91
N LYS A 34 -6.42 -6.42 15.93
CA LYS A 34 -7.85 -6.66 16.10
C LYS A 34 -8.64 -5.35 16.17
N MET A 35 -8.28 -4.44 17.06
CA MET A 35 -8.95 -3.15 17.22
C MET A 35 -8.94 -2.34 15.91
N MET A 36 -7.79 -2.29 15.25
CA MET A 36 -7.66 -1.61 13.95
C MET A 36 -8.52 -2.27 12.88
N THR A 37 -8.55 -3.61 12.82
CA THR A 37 -9.35 -4.36 11.85
C THR A 37 -10.85 -4.12 12.05
N GLU A 38 -11.33 -4.21 13.29
CA GLU A 38 -12.74 -3.97 13.64
C GLU A 38 -13.17 -2.55 13.26
N SER A 39 -12.37 -1.55 13.65
CA SER A 39 -12.66 -0.15 13.34
C SER A 39 -12.69 0.12 11.83
N LEU A 40 -11.74 -0.44 11.09
CA LEU A 40 -11.65 -0.27 9.64
C LEU A 40 -12.82 -0.94 8.92
N LEU A 41 -13.18 -2.16 9.32
CA LEU A 41 -14.35 -2.85 8.77
C LEU A 41 -15.65 -2.11 9.05
N GLU A 42 -15.80 -1.50 10.24
CA GLU A 42 -16.97 -0.70 10.58
C GLU A 42 -17.09 0.52 9.66
N ILE A 43 -16.00 1.25 9.46
CA ILE A 43 -15.91 2.41 8.56
C ILE A 43 -16.21 1.99 7.12
N THR A 44 -15.54 0.95 6.62
CA THR A 44 -15.66 0.56 5.21
C THR A 44 -17.03 -0.05 4.90
N SER A 45 -17.65 -0.73 5.86
CA SER A 45 -19.03 -1.22 5.77
C SER A 45 -20.03 -0.07 5.64
N ARG A 46 -19.93 0.97 6.48
CA ARG A 46 -20.78 2.18 6.37
C ARG A 46 -20.62 2.88 5.01
N LEU A 47 -19.37 2.98 4.55
CA LEU A 47 -19.04 3.65 3.29
C LEU A 47 -19.28 2.78 2.04
N LYS A 48 -19.52 1.47 2.21
CA LYS A 48 -19.70 0.49 1.13
C LYS A 48 -18.54 0.50 0.12
N ILE A 49 -17.31 0.57 0.65
CA ILE A 49 -16.07 0.54 -0.13
C ILE A 49 -15.35 -0.79 0.08
N ASP A 50 -14.78 -1.34 -0.99
CA ASP A 50 -13.93 -2.53 -0.89
C ASP A 50 -12.66 -2.21 -0.09
N PHE A 51 -12.23 -3.17 0.72
CA PHE A 51 -11.18 -2.96 1.71
C PHE A 51 -10.15 -4.10 1.74
N VAL A 52 -8.88 -3.73 1.80
CA VAL A 52 -7.75 -4.62 2.09
C VAL A 52 -7.02 -4.09 3.31
N TYR A 53 -6.86 -4.94 4.32
CA TYR A 53 -6.09 -4.63 5.50
C TYR A 53 -4.60 -4.68 5.17
N LYS A 54 -3.89 -3.58 5.44
CA LYS A 54 -2.43 -3.50 5.26
C LYS A 54 -1.71 -3.44 6.59
N THR A 55 -0.66 -4.23 6.73
CA THR A 55 0.35 -4.03 7.78
C THR A 55 1.67 -4.72 7.39
N SER A 56 2.78 -4.26 7.95
CA SER A 56 4.11 -4.85 7.73
C SER A 56 4.47 -5.77 8.90
N PHE A 57 5.00 -6.97 8.65
CA PHE A 57 5.51 -7.85 9.71
C PHE A 57 6.90 -7.44 10.20
N ASP A 58 7.67 -6.77 9.34
CA ASP A 58 9.02 -6.27 9.61
C ASP A 58 9.21 -4.88 8.97
N LYS A 59 10.09 -4.07 9.55
CA LYS A 59 10.61 -2.83 8.95
C LYS A 59 12.09 -3.03 8.65
N ALA A 60 12.39 -3.71 7.55
CA ALA A 60 13.77 -4.06 7.16
C ALA A 60 14.66 -2.87 6.72
N ASN A 61 14.11 -1.65 6.63
CA ASN A 61 14.75 -0.47 6.05
C ASN A 61 14.76 0.75 7.00
N ARG A 62 14.73 0.52 8.31
CA ARG A 62 14.87 1.61 9.30
C ARG A 62 16.22 2.30 9.15
N THR A 63 16.22 3.62 9.32
CA THR A 63 17.45 4.44 9.30
C THR A 63 18.41 4.08 10.46
N SER A 64 17.86 3.72 11.63
CA SER A 64 18.63 3.37 12.83
C SER A 64 18.45 1.91 13.21
N ILE A 65 19.54 1.25 13.63
CA ILE A 65 19.54 -0.15 14.08
C ILE A 65 18.72 -0.38 15.37
N ASN A 66 18.58 0.66 16.20
CA ASN A 66 17.84 0.60 17.48
C ASN A 66 16.34 0.86 17.31
N SER A 67 15.87 1.05 16.07
CA SER A 67 14.46 1.25 15.79
C SER A 67 13.67 -0.04 15.90
N GLU A 68 12.45 0.03 16.43
CA GLU A 68 11.51 -1.09 16.41
C GLU A 68 11.20 -1.56 14.99
N ARG A 69 11.11 -2.88 14.83
CA ARG A 69 10.94 -3.50 13.51
C ARG A 69 9.61 -4.23 13.35
N GLY A 70 8.82 -4.40 14.40
CA GLY A 70 7.62 -5.23 14.39
C GLY A 70 7.86 -6.61 15.01
N LEU A 71 6.86 -7.49 14.91
CA LEU A 71 6.84 -8.81 15.55
C LEU A 71 7.68 -9.88 14.81
N GLY A 72 8.11 -9.58 13.57
CA GLY A 72 8.75 -10.57 12.72
C GLY A 72 7.76 -11.55 12.09
N ILE A 73 8.25 -12.38 11.18
CA ILE A 73 7.41 -13.15 10.25
C ILE A 73 6.57 -14.23 10.94
N ASP A 74 7.15 -15.03 11.84
CA ASP A 74 6.47 -16.19 12.44
C ASP A 74 5.28 -15.77 13.31
N GLN A 75 5.47 -14.79 14.20
CA GLN A 75 4.38 -14.24 15.04
C GLN A 75 3.31 -13.53 14.20
N SER A 76 3.74 -12.83 13.13
CA SER A 76 2.80 -12.14 12.25
C SER A 76 1.93 -13.10 11.47
N ILE A 77 2.45 -14.26 11.03
CA ILE A 77 1.68 -15.31 10.37
C ILE A 77 0.52 -15.80 11.27
N GLU A 78 0.78 -16.03 12.56
CA GLU A 78 -0.27 -16.43 13.50
C GLU A 78 -1.39 -15.38 13.59
N ILE A 79 -1.02 -14.10 13.65
CA ILE A 79 -1.97 -12.98 13.70
C ILE A 79 -2.73 -12.84 12.38
N PHE A 80 -2.06 -12.93 11.23
CA PHE A 80 -2.71 -12.85 9.92
C PHE A 80 -3.75 -13.96 9.75
N ASN A 81 -3.44 -15.18 10.17
CA ASN A 81 -4.39 -16.29 10.14
C ASN A 81 -5.62 -16.01 11.00
N LYS A 82 -5.42 -15.50 12.22
CA LYS A 82 -6.53 -15.12 13.12
C LYS A 82 -7.42 -14.04 12.51
N LEU A 83 -6.81 -12.96 12.01
CA LEU A 83 -7.57 -11.85 11.39
C LEU A 83 -8.39 -12.33 10.19
N ARG A 84 -7.81 -13.19 9.34
CA ARG A 84 -8.52 -13.76 8.19
C ARG A 84 -9.65 -14.69 8.63
N SER A 85 -9.42 -15.55 9.63
CA SER A 85 -10.44 -16.49 10.10
C SER A 85 -11.59 -15.81 10.85
N GLU A 86 -11.30 -14.79 11.66
CA GLU A 86 -12.30 -14.12 12.51
C GLU A 86 -13.09 -13.05 11.73
N TYR A 87 -12.44 -12.35 10.80
CA TYR A 87 -13.02 -11.18 10.14
C TYR A 87 -13.16 -11.32 8.62
N GLY A 88 -12.60 -12.36 8.00
CA GLY A 88 -12.67 -12.57 6.55
C GLY A 88 -11.97 -11.50 5.72
N VAL A 89 -11.08 -10.70 6.33
CA VAL A 89 -10.42 -9.57 5.67
C VAL A 89 -9.28 -10.03 4.76
N HIS A 90 -9.14 -9.40 3.59
CA HIS A 90 -7.97 -9.61 2.74
C HIS A 90 -6.75 -8.86 3.29
N ILE A 91 -5.58 -9.50 3.29
CA ILE A 91 -4.35 -8.94 3.86
C ILE A 91 -3.31 -8.63 2.78
N LEU A 92 -2.73 -7.43 2.86
CA LEU A 92 -1.54 -7.01 2.14
C LEU A 92 -0.38 -6.81 3.12
N THR A 93 0.76 -7.42 2.83
CA THR A 93 2.02 -7.17 3.56
C THR A 93 3.20 -7.10 2.59
N ASP A 94 4.27 -6.42 2.98
CA ASP A 94 5.49 -6.30 2.20
C ASP A 94 6.51 -7.38 2.54
N ILE A 95 7.24 -7.83 1.52
CA ILE A 95 8.31 -8.83 1.63
C ILE A 95 9.68 -8.17 1.45
N HIS A 96 10.70 -8.69 2.12
CA HIS A 96 12.04 -8.08 2.16
C HIS A 96 13.13 -8.98 1.60
N ASN A 97 12.88 -10.27 1.52
CA ASN A 97 13.75 -11.25 0.89
C ASN A 97 12.93 -12.31 0.12
N ILE A 98 13.63 -13.21 -0.57
CA ILE A 98 13.02 -14.25 -1.40
C ILE A 98 12.28 -15.28 -0.53
N ASP A 99 12.86 -15.66 0.61
CA ASP A 99 12.32 -16.70 1.50
C ASP A 99 11.00 -16.28 2.16
N ASP A 100 10.79 -14.98 2.36
CA ASP A 100 9.53 -14.43 2.84
C ASP A 100 8.35 -14.85 1.95
N CYS A 101 8.56 -14.94 0.62
CA CYS A 101 7.52 -15.28 -0.34
C CYS A 101 6.89 -16.64 -0.02
N ASP A 102 7.72 -17.66 0.18
CA ASP A 102 7.23 -19.01 0.44
C ASP A 102 6.64 -19.17 1.84
N LYS A 103 7.19 -18.46 2.84
CA LYS A 103 6.69 -18.49 4.21
C LYS A 103 5.32 -17.85 4.35
N ILE A 104 5.06 -16.74 3.65
CA ILE A 104 3.89 -15.92 3.91
C ILE A 104 2.75 -16.08 2.90
N LYS A 105 3.02 -16.63 1.70
CA LYS A 105 2.03 -16.68 0.61
C LYS A 105 0.69 -17.26 1.03
N ASP A 106 0.64 -18.28 1.88
CA ASP A 106 -0.63 -18.93 2.26
C ASP A 106 -1.42 -18.13 3.31
N HIS A 107 -0.77 -17.17 3.96
CA HIS A 107 -1.30 -16.38 5.07
C HIS A 107 -1.77 -14.98 4.66
N VAL A 108 -1.43 -14.53 3.45
CA VAL A 108 -1.83 -13.23 2.91
C VAL A 108 -2.38 -13.36 1.49
N ASP A 109 -2.95 -12.26 1.00
CA ASP A 109 -3.63 -12.20 -0.29
C ASP A 109 -2.83 -11.37 -1.32
N ILE A 110 -2.13 -10.34 -0.83
CA ILE A 110 -1.32 -9.44 -1.64
C ILE A 110 0.11 -9.36 -1.07
N LEU A 111 1.11 -9.60 -1.92
CA LEU A 111 2.52 -9.41 -1.60
C LEU A 111 3.00 -8.07 -2.16
N GLN A 112 3.53 -7.23 -1.30
CA GLN A 112 4.05 -5.93 -1.70
C GLN A 112 5.57 -5.96 -1.87
N ILE A 113 6.04 -5.48 -3.02
CA ILE A 113 7.46 -5.23 -3.27
C ILE A 113 7.81 -3.82 -2.77
N PRO A 114 8.71 -3.66 -1.78
CA PRO A 114 9.11 -2.36 -1.28
C PRO A 114 9.75 -1.47 -2.35
N ALA A 115 9.60 -0.16 -2.21
CA ALA A 115 10.11 0.84 -3.16
C ALA A 115 11.62 0.71 -3.42
N PHE A 116 12.43 0.39 -2.41
CA PHE A 116 13.88 0.19 -2.58
C PHE A 116 14.24 -1.14 -3.28
N LEU A 117 13.34 -2.13 -3.24
CA LEU A 117 13.56 -3.45 -3.81
C LEU A 117 12.88 -3.63 -5.17
N CYS A 118 12.18 -2.61 -5.68
CA CYS A 118 11.36 -2.69 -6.90
C CYS A 118 12.13 -3.04 -8.19
N ARG A 119 13.48 -3.01 -8.20
CA ARG A 119 14.28 -3.49 -9.33
C ARG A 119 14.90 -4.86 -9.13
N GLN A 120 14.88 -5.40 -7.92
CA GLN A 120 15.57 -6.65 -7.59
C GLN A 120 14.89 -7.80 -8.31
N THR A 121 15.58 -8.40 -9.27
CA THR A 121 14.98 -9.39 -10.17
C THR A 121 14.51 -10.62 -9.40
N ASP A 122 15.32 -11.14 -8.49
CA ASP A 122 15.04 -12.42 -7.85
C ASP A 122 13.82 -12.36 -6.92
N ILE A 123 13.64 -11.27 -6.16
CA ILE A 123 12.43 -11.09 -5.33
C ILE A 123 11.17 -10.91 -6.18
N LEU A 124 11.27 -10.25 -7.34
CA LEU A 124 10.14 -10.10 -8.26
C LEU A 124 9.73 -11.45 -8.87
N ILE A 125 10.72 -12.27 -9.27
CA ILE A 125 10.48 -13.63 -9.78
C ILE A 125 9.89 -14.51 -8.68
N ALA A 126 10.44 -14.47 -7.47
CA ALA A 126 9.95 -15.25 -6.33
C ALA A 126 8.50 -14.88 -5.99
N ALA A 127 8.22 -13.58 -5.90
CA ALA A 127 6.87 -13.08 -5.66
C ALA A 127 5.91 -13.51 -6.78
N ALA A 128 6.32 -13.44 -8.05
CA ALA A 128 5.52 -13.91 -9.18
C ALA A 128 5.12 -15.39 -9.02
N LYS A 129 6.06 -16.26 -8.65
CA LYS A 129 5.86 -17.71 -8.46
C LYS A 129 4.86 -18.07 -7.35
N THR A 130 4.58 -17.17 -6.42
CA THR A 130 3.53 -17.39 -5.41
C THR A 130 2.13 -17.38 -5.99
N ASN A 131 1.96 -16.85 -7.21
CA ASN A 131 0.66 -16.59 -7.83
C ASN A 131 -0.28 -15.78 -6.93
N LYS A 132 0.23 -14.91 -6.05
CA LYS A 132 -0.56 -13.91 -5.30
C LYS A 132 -0.72 -12.63 -6.11
N VAL A 133 -1.54 -11.70 -5.64
CA VAL A 133 -1.54 -10.34 -6.20
C VAL A 133 -0.23 -9.67 -5.78
N ILE A 134 0.47 -9.05 -6.73
CA ILE A 134 1.76 -8.41 -6.49
C ILE A 134 1.58 -6.90 -6.55
N ASN A 135 1.71 -6.23 -5.41
CA ASN A 135 1.70 -4.77 -5.34
C ASN A 135 3.12 -4.21 -5.42
N ILE A 136 3.47 -3.52 -6.49
CA ILE A 136 4.83 -3.03 -6.70
C ILE A 136 4.90 -1.55 -6.38
N LYS A 137 5.57 -1.17 -5.29
CA LYS A 137 5.82 0.25 -5.00
C LYS A 137 6.91 0.79 -5.93
N LYS A 138 6.59 1.84 -6.68
CA LYS A 138 7.56 2.55 -7.50
C LYS A 138 8.65 3.13 -6.59
N GLY A 139 9.91 2.85 -6.91
CA GLY A 139 11.05 3.48 -6.25
C GLY A 139 11.01 4.99 -6.42
N GLN A 140 11.33 5.75 -5.37
CA GLN A 140 11.42 7.22 -5.45
C GLN A 140 12.50 7.72 -6.43
N PHE A 141 13.33 6.83 -6.95
CA PHE A 141 14.36 7.07 -7.96
C PHE A 141 13.93 6.66 -9.38
N LEU A 142 12.73 6.10 -9.57
CA LEU A 142 12.25 5.62 -10.86
C LEU A 142 11.28 6.61 -11.52
N ALA A 143 11.47 6.80 -12.83
CA ALA A 143 10.47 7.40 -13.68
C ALA A 143 9.27 6.45 -13.84
N PRO A 144 8.05 6.97 -14.07
CA PRO A 144 6.86 6.12 -14.22
C PRO A 144 6.96 5.18 -15.44
N MET A 145 7.57 5.60 -16.55
CA MET A 145 7.76 4.76 -17.74
C MET A 145 8.57 3.49 -17.45
N ASP A 146 9.52 3.55 -16.50
CA ASP A 146 10.39 2.42 -16.18
C ASP A 146 9.66 1.29 -15.44
N MET A 147 8.47 1.58 -14.89
CA MET A 147 7.65 0.58 -14.21
C MET A 147 7.20 -0.54 -15.15
N VAL A 148 7.18 -0.31 -16.47
CA VAL A 148 6.89 -1.37 -17.45
C VAL A 148 7.89 -2.52 -17.35
N ASN A 149 9.16 -2.21 -17.11
CA ASN A 149 10.21 -3.22 -17.00
C ASN A 149 10.10 -4.00 -15.69
N VAL A 150 9.66 -3.34 -14.62
CA VAL A 150 9.43 -3.98 -13.33
C VAL A 150 8.21 -4.91 -13.41
N ALA A 151 7.12 -4.45 -14.00
CA ALA A 151 5.93 -5.27 -14.23
C ALA A 151 6.23 -6.47 -15.12
N LYS A 152 7.02 -6.29 -16.20
CA LYS A 152 7.44 -7.38 -17.09
C LYS A 152 8.19 -8.50 -16.37
N LYS A 153 9.06 -8.19 -15.42
CA LYS A 153 9.74 -9.23 -14.62
C LYS A 153 8.75 -10.15 -13.91
N VAL A 154 7.61 -9.61 -13.44
CA VAL A 154 6.56 -10.39 -12.76
C VAL A 154 5.67 -11.11 -13.79
N SER A 155 5.23 -10.43 -14.85
CA SER A 155 4.36 -11.01 -15.87
C SER A 155 5.04 -12.11 -16.68
N ASP A 156 6.28 -11.90 -17.09
CA ASP A 156 7.07 -12.84 -17.88
C ASP A 156 7.52 -14.05 -17.03
N SER A 157 7.46 -13.91 -15.70
CA SER A 157 7.60 -15.01 -14.74
C SER A 157 6.30 -15.74 -14.45
N GLY A 158 5.22 -15.46 -15.18
CA GLY A 158 3.97 -16.20 -15.15
C GLY A 158 2.86 -15.62 -14.29
N ASN A 159 2.98 -14.39 -13.75
CA ASN A 159 1.95 -13.78 -12.92
C ASN A 159 1.53 -12.40 -13.43
N ASN A 160 0.28 -12.28 -13.90
CA ASN A 160 -0.29 -11.03 -14.42
C ASN A 160 -1.09 -10.22 -13.37
N LYS A 161 -1.21 -10.70 -12.13
CA LYS A 161 -1.98 -10.04 -11.06
C LYS A 161 -1.13 -8.96 -10.40
N ILE A 162 -0.90 -7.87 -11.12
CA ILE A 162 0.05 -6.83 -10.74
C ILE A 162 -0.70 -5.53 -10.46
N LEU A 163 -0.39 -4.88 -9.34
CA LEU A 163 -0.77 -3.52 -9.02
C LEU A 163 0.49 -2.64 -9.03
N LEU A 164 0.39 -1.41 -9.54
CA LEU A 164 1.49 -0.44 -9.54
C LEU A 164 1.19 0.69 -8.54
N THR A 165 2.02 0.83 -7.52
CA THR A 165 1.82 1.85 -6.48
C THR A 165 2.74 3.06 -6.66
N GLU A 166 2.16 4.24 -6.83
CA GLU A 166 2.87 5.53 -6.71
C GLU A 166 3.03 5.92 -5.23
N ARG A 167 4.18 6.49 -4.88
CA ARG A 167 4.55 6.90 -3.50
C ARG A 167 5.44 8.15 -3.44
N GLY A 168 5.49 8.91 -4.53
CA GLY A 168 6.36 10.07 -4.72
C GLY A 168 7.69 9.73 -5.39
N VAL A 169 8.32 10.76 -5.96
CA VAL A 169 9.68 10.75 -6.54
C VAL A 169 10.56 11.74 -5.78
N SER A 170 11.84 11.44 -5.64
CA SER A 170 12.83 12.32 -5.00
C SER A 170 12.90 13.67 -5.72
N PHE A 171 12.79 14.76 -4.95
CA PHE A 171 12.83 16.12 -5.48
C PHE A 171 13.89 16.95 -4.77
N GLY A 172 15.16 16.71 -5.10
CA GLY A 172 16.28 17.19 -4.30
C GLY A 172 16.46 16.33 -3.03
N TYR A 173 17.00 16.92 -1.97
CA TYR A 173 17.31 16.19 -0.74
C TYR A 173 16.12 16.17 0.23
N ASN A 174 15.93 15.01 0.87
CA ASN A 174 14.98 14.79 1.97
C ASN A 174 13.51 15.16 1.69
N THR A 175 13.12 15.24 0.42
CA THR A 175 11.74 15.57 0.04
C THR A 175 11.29 14.78 -1.18
N LEU A 176 9.97 14.64 -1.27
CA LEU A 176 9.28 13.92 -2.35
C LEU A 176 8.26 14.84 -3.01
N VAL A 177 8.06 14.65 -4.30
CA VAL A 177 6.95 15.23 -5.05
C VAL A 177 6.12 14.10 -5.68
N SER A 178 4.80 14.25 -5.67
CA SER A 178 3.89 13.35 -6.39
C SER A 178 3.55 13.95 -7.75
N ASP A 179 4.19 13.48 -8.81
CA ASP A 179 3.83 13.86 -10.18
C ASP A 179 2.57 13.10 -10.60
N MET A 180 1.42 13.79 -10.64
CA MET A 180 0.13 13.19 -11.01
C MET A 180 0.11 12.65 -12.45
N LYS A 181 1.01 13.10 -13.33
CA LYS A 181 1.17 12.50 -14.67
C LYS A 181 1.66 11.06 -14.59
N SER A 182 2.42 10.71 -13.54
CA SER A 182 2.89 9.33 -13.30
C SER A 182 1.73 8.36 -13.18
N LEU A 183 0.61 8.79 -12.58
CA LEU A 183 -0.60 7.98 -12.47
C LEU A 183 -1.20 7.70 -13.85
N HIS A 184 -1.30 8.73 -14.70
CA HIS A 184 -1.79 8.60 -16.06
C HIS A 184 -0.91 7.67 -16.89
N VAL A 185 0.41 7.85 -16.84
CA VAL A 185 1.38 6.98 -17.53
C VAL A 185 1.20 5.51 -17.14
N MET A 186 1.19 5.20 -15.84
CA MET A 186 1.07 3.81 -15.39
C MET A 186 -0.29 3.20 -15.74
N LYS A 187 -1.34 4.02 -15.79
CA LYS A 187 -2.70 3.61 -16.15
C LYS A 187 -2.87 3.37 -17.65
N GLU A 188 -2.59 4.37 -18.48
CA GLU A 188 -2.91 4.34 -19.91
C GLU A 188 -1.83 3.69 -20.76
N GLU A 189 -0.55 3.93 -20.44
CA GLU A 189 0.57 3.45 -21.26
C GLU A 189 1.04 2.06 -20.83
N ILE A 190 1.03 1.77 -19.53
CA ILE A 190 1.46 0.45 -19.00
C ILE A 190 0.26 -0.49 -18.80
N GLY A 191 -0.91 0.03 -18.42
CA GLY A 191 -2.16 -0.73 -18.44
C GLY A 191 -2.44 -1.61 -17.23
N PHE A 192 -1.81 -1.36 -16.07
CA PHE A 192 -2.12 -2.06 -14.82
C PHE A 192 -2.95 -1.19 -13.86
N PRO A 193 -3.69 -1.79 -12.90
CA PRO A 193 -4.33 -1.03 -11.82
C PRO A 193 -3.29 -0.22 -11.04
N VAL A 194 -3.57 1.07 -10.89
CA VAL A 194 -2.71 2.05 -10.23
C VAL A 194 -3.23 2.32 -8.82
N VAL A 195 -2.36 2.12 -7.84
CA VAL A 195 -2.60 2.45 -6.44
C VAL A 195 -1.85 3.75 -6.12
N PHE A 196 -2.48 4.66 -5.38
CA PHE A 196 -1.78 5.84 -4.84
C PHE A 196 -1.54 5.69 -3.34
N ASP A 197 -0.28 5.58 -2.93
CA ASP A 197 0.13 5.60 -1.52
C ASP A 197 0.22 7.04 -1.03
N ALA A 198 -0.89 7.52 -0.47
CA ALA A 198 -1.01 8.89 -0.01
C ALA A 198 -0.13 9.17 1.21
N THR A 199 0.09 8.16 2.05
CA THR A 199 0.89 8.27 3.28
C THR A 199 2.39 8.38 3.01
N HIS A 200 2.96 7.51 2.18
CA HIS A 200 4.39 7.57 1.89
C HIS A 200 4.75 8.70 0.91
N SER A 201 3.76 9.26 0.20
CA SER A 201 3.92 10.43 -0.66
C SER A 201 4.19 11.73 0.11
N VAL A 202 3.87 11.80 1.40
CA VAL A 202 4.14 12.96 2.26
C VAL A 202 5.37 12.79 3.15
N GLN A 203 6.14 11.72 2.94
CA GLN A 203 7.38 11.50 3.68
C GLN A 203 8.43 12.55 3.37
N SER A 204 9.25 12.84 4.38
CA SER A 204 10.51 13.57 4.24
C SER A 204 11.66 12.62 4.59
N PRO A 205 12.18 11.83 3.64
CA PRO A 205 13.14 10.76 3.92
C PRO A 205 14.41 11.30 4.57
N GLY A 206 14.80 10.79 5.73
CA GLY A 206 15.96 11.28 6.49
C GLY A 206 15.85 12.71 7.02
N GLY A 207 14.68 13.36 6.91
CA GLY A 207 14.48 14.76 7.30
C GLY A 207 14.61 15.04 8.80
N LYS A 208 14.68 14.00 9.65
CA LYS A 208 14.91 14.12 11.10
C LYS A 208 16.26 13.54 11.55
N GLY A 209 17.17 13.23 10.62
CA GLY A 209 18.47 12.64 10.92
C GLY A 209 18.40 11.14 11.20
N ASP A 210 17.85 10.73 12.35
CA ASP A 210 17.80 9.32 12.79
C ASP A 210 16.56 8.54 12.28
N ARG A 211 15.59 9.24 11.68
CA ARG A 211 14.33 8.69 11.16
C ARG A 211 13.74 9.54 10.05
N SER A 212 12.76 8.98 9.34
CA SER A 212 11.96 9.74 8.36
C SER A 212 11.04 10.76 9.06
N GLY A 213 10.96 11.94 8.47
CA GLY A 213 9.90 12.90 8.77
C GLY A 213 8.64 12.61 7.96
N GLY A 214 7.70 13.54 8.00
CA GLY A 214 6.42 13.41 7.33
C GLY A 214 5.48 14.54 7.68
N ASP A 215 4.51 14.78 6.81
CA ASP A 215 3.47 15.77 7.07
C ASP A 215 2.09 15.26 6.65
N ARG A 216 1.46 14.49 7.55
CA ARG A 216 0.13 13.90 7.35
C ARG A 216 -0.94 14.91 6.95
N LYS A 217 -0.77 16.21 7.22
CA LYS A 217 -1.76 17.25 6.83
C LYS A 217 -1.95 17.34 5.31
N PHE A 218 -0.97 16.88 4.53
CA PHE A 218 -1.05 16.86 3.07
C PHE A 218 -1.66 15.57 2.50
N VAL A 219 -1.84 14.52 3.30
CA VAL A 219 -2.44 13.24 2.86
C VAL A 219 -3.82 13.45 2.24
N PRO A 220 -4.77 14.20 2.86
CA PRO A 220 -6.06 14.48 2.24
C PRO A 220 -5.95 15.18 0.88
N THR A 221 -5.01 16.12 0.74
CA THR A 221 -4.85 16.90 -0.49
C THR A 221 -4.34 16.03 -1.62
N LEU A 222 -3.28 15.26 -1.39
CA LEU A 222 -2.69 14.39 -2.41
C LEU A 222 -3.62 13.22 -2.76
N ALA A 223 -4.31 12.62 -1.79
CA ALA A 223 -5.27 11.55 -2.05
C ALA A 223 -6.42 12.02 -2.95
N LYS A 224 -6.99 13.21 -2.69
CA LYS A 224 -8.05 13.78 -3.55
C LYS A 224 -7.55 14.03 -4.97
N ALA A 225 -6.33 14.55 -5.13
CA ALA A 225 -5.73 14.78 -6.44
C ALA A 225 -5.56 13.47 -7.22
N ALA A 226 -5.03 12.42 -6.57
CA ALA A 226 -4.84 11.12 -7.19
C ALA A 226 -6.17 10.45 -7.57
N VAL A 227 -7.19 10.50 -6.70
CA VAL A 227 -8.52 9.96 -6.99
C VAL A 227 -9.19 10.71 -8.15
N ALA A 228 -9.01 12.04 -8.26
CA ALA A 228 -9.50 12.80 -9.40
C ALA A 228 -8.85 12.41 -10.75
N VAL A 229 -7.66 11.77 -10.74
CA VAL A 229 -7.05 11.18 -11.95
C VAL A 229 -7.69 9.83 -12.31
N GLY A 230 -8.43 9.21 -11.40
CA GLY A 230 -9.07 7.89 -11.58
C GLY A 230 -8.09 6.74 -11.37
N VAL A 231 -7.49 6.65 -10.17
CA VAL A 231 -6.69 5.50 -9.72
C VAL A 231 -7.58 4.34 -9.28
N SER A 232 -7.09 3.09 -9.33
CA SER A 232 -7.87 1.94 -8.87
C SER A 232 -8.06 1.93 -7.36
N SER A 233 -7.07 2.44 -6.63
CA SER A 233 -7.04 2.31 -5.17
C SER A 233 -6.26 3.43 -4.52
N VAL A 234 -6.59 3.71 -3.27
CA VAL A 234 -5.76 4.55 -2.40
C VAL A 234 -5.22 3.69 -1.26
N PHE A 235 -3.92 3.81 -1.02
CA PHE A 235 -3.23 3.22 0.11
C PHE A 235 -3.04 4.30 1.19
N MET A 236 -3.45 4.00 2.42
CA MET A 236 -3.24 4.86 3.58
C MET A 236 -2.86 4.06 4.81
N GLU A 237 -1.71 4.37 5.39
CA GLU A 237 -1.45 3.98 6.77
C GLU A 237 -2.28 4.84 7.75
N THR A 238 -2.87 4.17 8.73
CA THR A 238 -3.73 4.78 9.73
C THR A 238 -3.50 4.16 11.10
N HIS A 239 -3.70 4.94 12.15
CA HIS A 239 -3.44 4.53 13.52
C HIS A 239 -4.35 5.30 14.48
N ASP A 240 -4.74 4.68 15.59
CA ASP A 240 -5.55 5.29 16.66
C ASP A 240 -4.78 6.41 17.39
N ASN A 241 -3.51 6.17 17.73
CA ASN A 241 -2.55 7.17 18.21
C ASN A 241 -1.27 7.26 17.34
N PRO A 242 -1.30 7.95 16.17
CA PRO A 242 -0.14 7.96 15.28
C PRO A 242 1.10 8.67 15.82
N ASP A 243 0.97 9.46 16.90
CA ASP A 243 2.12 10.15 17.51
C ASP A 243 2.93 9.20 18.41
N ALA A 244 2.32 8.11 18.86
CA ALA A 244 2.97 7.01 19.58
C ALA A 244 3.34 5.83 18.66
N ALA A 245 2.97 5.87 17.37
CA ALA A 245 3.21 4.77 16.46
C ALA A 245 4.73 4.47 16.30
N PRO A 246 5.13 3.19 16.23
CA PRO A 246 6.54 2.79 16.25
C PRO A 246 7.31 3.08 14.95
N SER A 247 6.58 3.32 13.86
CA SER A 247 7.13 3.66 12.53
C SER A 247 6.21 4.63 11.82
N ASP A 248 6.77 5.58 11.05
CA ASP A 248 6.07 6.47 10.12
C ASP A 248 4.84 7.25 10.66
N GLY A 249 4.67 7.33 11.98
CA GLY A 249 3.62 8.09 12.65
C GLY A 249 3.32 9.45 12.03
N PRO A 250 4.32 10.33 11.76
CA PRO A 250 4.10 11.65 11.15
C PRO A 250 3.37 11.65 9.80
N ASN A 251 3.33 10.51 9.09
CA ASN A 251 2.70 10.34 7.80
C ASN A 251 1.28 9.79 7.88
N MET A 252 0.94 9.07 8.95
CA MET A 252 -0.31 8.32 9.02
C MET A 252 -1.53 9.21 9.24
N VAL A 253 -2.65 8.80 8.66
CA VAL A 253 -3.96 9.41 8.94
C VAL A 253 -4.40 8.99 10.35
N LYS A 254 -5.01 9.89 11.10
CA LYS A 254 -5.64 9.49 12.36
C LYS A 254 -6.88 8.65 12.06
N LEU A 255 -7.08 7.57 12.80
CA LEU A 255 -8.23 6.68 12.59
C LEU A 255 -9.57 7.43 12.64
N GLU A 256 -9.71 8.37 13.58
CA GLU A 256 -10.92 9.21 13.74
C GLU A 256 -11.24 10.09 12.50
N ASP A 257 -10.23 10.45 11.71
CA ASP A 257 -10.40 11.31 10.53
C ASP A 257 -10.63 10.50 9.24
N LEU A 258 -10.39 9.18 9.28
CA LEU A 258 -10.34 8.34 8.09
C LEU A 258 -11.69 8.27 7.36
N GLU A 259 -12.79 8.06 8.08
CA GLU A 259 -14.13 7.96 7.50
C GLU A 259 -14.51 9.21 6.71
N LYS A 260 -14.27 10.39 7.30
CA LYS A 260 -14.53 11.69 6.67
C LYS A 260 -13.68 11.90 5.42
N LEU A 261 -12.44 11.44 5.44
CA LEU A 261 -11.56 11.52 4.27
C LEU A 261 -12.04 10.56 3.17
N VAL A 262 -12.22 9.28 3.47
CA VAL A 262 -12.59 8.25 2.49
C VAL A 262 -13.97 8.55 1.88
N SER A 263 -14.92 9.04 2.66
CA SER A 263 -16.22 9.50 2.14
C SER A 263 -16.08 10.55 1.02
N LYS A 264 -15.17 11.52 1.20
CA LYS A 264 -14.88 12.52 0.14
C LYS A 264 -14.18 11.91 -1.06
N LEU A 265 -13.29 10.94 -0.85
CA LEU A 265 -12.63 10.25 -1.95
C LEU A 265 -13.63 9.47 -2.80
N ILE A 266 -14.59 8.77 -2.18
CA ILE A 266 -15.67 8.07 -2.89
C ILE A 266 -16.50 9.04 -3.74
N GLN A 267 -16.83 10.22 -3.21
CA GLN A 267 -17.56 11.23 -3.99
C GLN A 267 -16.80 11.70 -5.23
N ILE A 268 -15.48 11.91 -5.10
CA ILE A 268 -14.63 12.27 -6.25
C ILE A 268 -14.53 11.10 -7.22
N ASP A 269 -14.35 9.88 -6.72
CA ASP A 269 -14.23 8.66 -7.53
C ASP A 269 -15.47 8.43 -8.40
N ASN A 270 -16.66 8.51 -7.79
CA ASN A 270 -17.94 8.36 -8.50
C ASN A 270 -18.09 9.42 -9.59
N LEU A 271 -17.69 10.67 -9.31
CA LEU A 271 -17.75 11.75 -10.29
C LEU A 271 -16.84 11.49 -11.51
N VAL A 272 -15.61 11.03 -11.30
CA VAL A 272 -14.62 10.89 -12.39
C VAL A 272 -14.69 9.56 -13.13
N LYS A 273 -15.26 8.51 -12.53
CA LYS A 273 -15.44 7.19 -13.14
C LYS A 273 -16.87 6.90 -13.59
N GLU A 274 -17.78 7.85 -13.44
CA GLU A 274 -19.20 7.72 -13.81
C GLU A 274 -19.89 6.53 -13.11
N ASN A 275 -19.55 6.29 -11.83
CA ASN A 275 -20.08 5.20 -10.99
C ASN A 275 -21.24 5.62 -10.06
#